data_AF-A0A7S2NSV7-F1
#
_entry.id   AF-A0A7S2NSV7-F1
#
_cell.length_a   1.000
_cell.length_b   1.000
_cell.length_c   1.000
_cell.angle_alpha   90.00
_cell.angle_beta   90.00
_cell.angle_gamma   90.00
#
_symmetry.space_group_name_H-M   'P 1'
#
loop_
_entity.id
_entity.type
_entity.pdbx_description
1 polymer ?
#
loop_
_entity_poly.entity_id
_entity_poly.type
_entity_poly.pdbx_seq_one_letter_code
_entity_poly.pdbx_strand_id
1 'polypeptide(L)'
;QARLKEATAVAAEHEERVKALVDQPATEQQVAATINPQRAATERMEREWKLQSRRGLPGLLGVLREAYQDDEAACTPHIVREVMRLVDKHGIKQAKDLWRFRLVDELLTILPDLDDGGKARLN
;
A
#
# COMPACT_ATOMS: atom_id res chain seq x y z
N GLN A 1 -34.26 12.80 -53.49
CA GLN A 1 -34.41 11.69 -52.54
C GLN A 1 -33.15 10.81 -52.37
N ALA A 2 -31.99 11.18 -52.94
CA ALA A 2 -30.75 10.37 -52.83
C ALA A 2 -29.98 10.53 -51.51
N ARG A 3 -29.99 11.72 -50.89
CA ARG A 3 -29.16 12.01 -49.69
C ARG A 3 -29.67 11.43 -48.36
N LEU A 4 -30.90 10.91 -48.33
CA LEU A 4 -31.49 10.30 -47.13
C LEU A 4 -31.06 8.83 -46.95
N LYS A 5 -30.63 8.16 -48.04
CA LYS A 5 -30.15 6.78 -48.00
C LYS A 5 -28.67 6.66 -47.60
N GLU A 6 -27.87 7.69 -47.88
CA GLU A 6 -26.46 7.73 -47.51
C GLU A 6 -26.26 7.97 -45.99
N ALA A 7 -27.15 8.76 -45.36
CA ALA A 7 -27.08 9.00 -43.92
C ALA A 7 -27.42 7.77 -43.06
N THR A 8 -28.25 6.84 -43.57
CA THR A 8 -28.65 5.62 -42.86
C THR A 8 -27.61 4.51 -42.98
N ALA A 9 -26.86 4.45 -44.08
CA ALA A 9 -25.78 3.48 -44.26
C ALA A 9 -24.58 3.77 -43.34
N VAL A 10 -24.21 5.05 -43.19
CA VAL A 10 -23.08 5.46 -42.36
C VAL A 10 -23.39 5.27 -40.86
N ALA A 11 -24.65 5.43 -40.44
CA ALA A 11 -25.05 5.19 -39.05
C ALA A 11 -24.95 3.71 -38.66
N ALA A 12 -25.32 2.79 -39.56
CA ALA A 12 -25.24 1.35 -39.32
C ALA A 12 -23.78 0.84 -39.23
N GLU A 13 -22.88 1.34 -40.08
CA GLU A 13 -21.44 1.02 -40.00
C GLU A 13 -20.79 1.53 -38.71
N HIS A 14 -21.28 2.64 -38.17
CA HIS A 14 -20.73 3.22 -36.95
C HIS A 14 -21.19 2.47 -35.69
N GLU A 15 -22.44 2.01 -35.64
CA GLU A 15 -22.93 1.16 -34.55
C GLU A 15 -22.21 -0.20 -34.50
N GLU A 16 -21.94 -0.82 -35.65
CA GLU A 16 -21.22 -2.10 -35.69
C GLU A 16 -19.74 -1.96 -35.27
N ARG A 17 -19.08 -0.85 -35.65
CA ARG A 17 -17.70 -0.55 -35.21
C ARG A 17 -17.61 -0.22 -33.72
N VAL A 18 -18.61 0.46 -33.15
CA VAL A 18 -18.65 0.74 -31.69
C VAL A 18 -18.91 -0.54 -30.90
N LYS A 19 -19.78 -1.43 -31.40
CA LYS A 19 -20.04 -2.73 -30.76
C LYS A 19 -18.80 -3.65 -30.80
N ALA A 20 -18.03 -3.63 -31.87
CA ALA A 20 -16.76 -4.37 -31.98
C ALA A 20 -15.63 -3.81 -31.10
N LEU A 21 -15.67 -2.52 -30.73
CA LEU A 21 -14.72 -1.93 -29.79
C LEU A 21 -15.05 -2.23 -28.32
N VAL A 22 -16.34 -2.39 -28.00
CA VAL A 22 -16.81 -2.73 -26.64
C VAL A 22 -16.68 -4.22 -26.33
N ASP A 23 -16.65 -5.08 -27.35
CA ASP A 23 -16.47 -6.53 -27.23
C ASP A 23 -15.01 -6.99 -27.39
N GLN A 24 -14.04 -6.08 -27.27
CA GLN A 24 -12.66 -6.50 -27.05
C GLN A 24 -12.53 -6.86 -25.57
N PRO A 25 -12.33 -8.14 -25.20
CA PRO A 25 -11.90 -8.45 -23.84
C PRO A 25 -10.56 -7.74 -23.69
N ALA A 26 -10.54 -6.68 -22.90
CA ALA A 26 -9.31 -6.04 -22.47
C ALA A 26 -8.46 -7.17 -21.90
N THR A 27 -7.45 -7.61 -22.66
CA THR A 27 -6.60 -8.75 -22.30
C THR A 27 -6.18 -8.56 -20.85
N GLU A 28 -6.64 -9.43 -19.95
CA GLU A 28 -6.42 -9.35 -18.50
C GLU A 28 -4.92 -9.18 -18.18
N GLN A 29 -4.05 -9.61 -19.09
CA GLN A 29 -2.60 -9.45 -19.02
C GLN A 29 -2.08 -8.00 -19.20
N GLN A 30 -2.74 -7.14 -19.98
CA GLN A 30 -2.33 -5.74 -20.15
C GLN A 30 -2.85 -4.84 -19.03
N VAL A 31 -3.99 -5.19 -18.42
CA VAL A 31 -4.45 -4.49 -17.21
C VAL A 31 -3.53 -4.84 -16.04
N ALA A 32 -3.09 -6.09 -15.89
CA ALA A 32 -2.21 -6.53 -14.81
C ALA A 32 -0.84 -5.78 -14.74
N ALA A 33 -0.27 -5.39 -15.88
CA ALA A 33 1.04 -4.72 -15.92
C ALA A 33 0.97 -3.22 -15.54
N THR A 34 -0.11 -2.52 -15.92
CA THR A 34 -0.35 -1.11 -15.52
C THR A 34 -0.94 -1.00 -14.11
N ILE A 35 -1.60 -2.06 -13.63
CA ILE A 35 -2.06 -2.24 -12.26
C ILE A 35 -0.88 -2.39 -11.27
N ASN A 36 0.29 -2.82 -11.74
CA ASN A 36 1.40 -3.21 -10.87
C ASN A 36 1.96 -2.08 -9.98
N PRO A 37 2.26 -0.87 -10.49
CA PRO A 37 2.69 0.24 -9.62
C PRO A 37 1.55 0.81 -8.75
N GLN A 38 0.31 0.78 -9.24
CA GLN A 38 -0.83 1.33 -8.51
C GLN A 38 -1.29 0.42 -7.35
N ARG A 39 -1.18 -0.90 -7.52
CA ARG A 39 -1.36 -1.87 -6.42
C ARG A 39 -0.25 -1.76 -5.40
N ALA A 40 1.01 -1.71 -5.83
CA ALA A 40 2.13 -1.55 -4.89
C ALA A 40 1.99 -0.27 -4.04
N ALA A 41 1.58 0.85 -4.66
CA ALA A 41 1.31 2.09 -3.96
C ALA A 41 0.12 1.97 -2.97
N THR A 42 -0.96 1.29 -3.39
CA THR A 42 -2.15 1.10 -2.54
C THR A 42 -1.83 0.19 -1.35
N GLU A 43 -1.14 -0.92 -1.57
CA GLU A 43 -0.72 -1.84 -0.52
C GLU A 43 0.22 -1.18 0.49
N ARG A 44 1.13 -0.33 0.03
CA ARG A 44 1.98 0.48 0.91
C ARG A 44 1.13 1.41 1.77
N MET A 45 0.20 2.13 1.14
CA MET A 45 -0.70 3.04 1.84
C MET A 45 -1.54 2.32 2.91
N GLU A 46 -2.00 1.10 2.62
CA GLU A 46 -2.73 0.26 3.58
C GLU A 46 -1.85 -0.19 4.75
N ARG A 47 -0.58 -0.50 4.51
CA ARG A 47 0.40 -0.88 5.54
C ARG A 47 0.72 0.29 6.47
N GLU A 48 0.97 1.46 5.88
CA GLU A 48 1.20 2.71 6.62
C GLU A 48 -0.04 3.09 7.45
N TRP A 49 -1.23 3.00 6.86
CA TRP A 49 -2.49 3.26 7.55
C TRP A 49 -2.71 2.27 8.71
N LYS A 50 -2.44 0.98 8.52
CA LYS A 50 -2.54 -0.03 9.59
C LYS A 50 -1.69 0.36 10.80
N LEU A 51 -0.42 0.73 10.57
CA LEU A 51 0.49 1.17 11.64
C LEU A 51 0.02 2.45 12.33
N GLN A 52 -0.54 3.41 11.60
CA GLN A 52 -1.00 4.68 12.15
C GLN A 52 -2.44 4.66 12.70
N SER A 53 -3.18 3.58 12.46
CA SER A 53 -4.58 3.45 12.91
C SER A 53 -4.70 3.36 14.43
N ARG A 54 -5.92 3.58 14.96
CA ARG A 54 -6.23 3.40 16.39
C ARG A 54 -5.95 1.99 16.93
N ARG A 55 -5.91 0.98 16.05
CA ARG A 55 -5.58 -0.41 16.41
C ARG A 55 -4.11 -0.74 16.16
N GLY A 56 -3.37 0.14 15.50
CA GLY A 56 -1.93 0.05 15.35
C GLY A 56 -1.21 0.83 16.45
N LEU A 57 -0.06 1.39 16.10
CA LEU A 57 0.76 2.20 16.99
C LEU A 57 0.96 3.61 16.40
N PRO A 58 0.02 4.54 16.63
CA PRO A 58 0.15 5.93 16.21
C PRO A 58 1.49 6.54 16.63
N GLY A 59 2.17 7.17 15.68
CA GLY A 59 3.50 7.76 15.85
C GLY A 59 4.67 6.81 15.54
N LEU A 60 4.46 5.49 15.55
CA LEU A 60 5.55 4.54 15.34
C LEU A 60 6.10 4.59 13.90
N LEU A 61 5.24 4.81 12.90
CA LEU A 61 5.71 4.90 11.52
C LEU A 61 6.73 6.03 11.33
N GLY A 62 6.59 7.16 12.04
CA GLY A 62 7.57 8.23 12.01
C GLY A 62 8.92 7.77 12.56
N VAL A 63 8.89 7.12 13.73
CA VAL A 63 10.08 6.56 14.38
C VAL A 63 10.76 5.52 13.48
N LEU A 64 10.00 4.63 12.84
CA LEU A 64 10.55 3.63 11.93
C LEU A 64 11.16 4.28 10.69
N ARG A 65 10.53 5.30 10.09
CA ARG A 65 11.11 6.04 8.96
C ARG A 65 12.42 6.72 9.34
N GLU A 66 12.49 7.31 10.54
CA GLU A 66 13.73 7.91 11.04
C GLU A 66 14.81 6.85 11.32
N ALA A 67 14.41 5.69 11.86
CA ALA A 67 15.33 4.59 12.15
C ALA A 67 15.92 3.99 10.87
N TYR A 68 15.08 3.67 9.88
CA TYR A 68 15.49 3.04 8.63
C TYR A 68 16.02 4.02 7.57
N GLN A 69 15.73 5.32 7.70
CA GLN A 69 16.00 6.36 6.67
C GLN A 69 15.39 6.01 5.29
N ASP A 70 14.46 5.06 5.26
CA ASP A 70 13.82 4.53 4.05
C ASP A 70 12.36 4.20 4.38
N ASP A 71 11.46 4.77 3.59
CA ASP A 71 10.03 4.61 3.80
C ASP A 71 9.52 3.19 3.52
N GLU A 72 10.10 2.50 2.54
CA GLU A 72 9.66 1.17 2.13
C GLU A 72 10.12 0.12 3.14
N ALA A 73 11.38 0.23 3.57
CA ALA A 73 11.97 -0.58 4.62
C ALA A 73 11.20 -0.41 5.94
N ALA A 74 10.80 0.81 6.31
CA ALA A 74 10.05 1.10 7.54
C ALA A 74 8.63 0.49 7.59
N CYS A 75 8.03 0.15 6.44
CA CYS A 75 6.66 -0.37 6.36
C CYS A 75 6.55 -1.73 5.63
N THR A 76 7.64 -2.50 5.63
CA THR A 76 7.60 -3.85 5.05
C THR A 76 6.52 -4.72 5.71
N PRO A 77 5.93 -5.67 4.96
CA PRO A 77 4.90 -6.56 5.50
C PRO A 77 5.32 -7.31 6.77
N HIS A 78 6.61 -7.64 6.88
CA HIS A 78 7.18 -8.31 8.04
C HIS A 78 7.14 -7.41 9.28
N ILE A 79 7.68 -6.19 9.18
CA ILE A 79 7.69 -5.22 10.29
C ILE A 79 6.28 -4.91 10.74
N VAL A 80 5.35 -4.62 9.82
CA VAL A 80 3.96 -4.32 10.16
C VAL A 80 3.34 -5.47 10.94
N ARG A 81 3.59 -6.72 10.54
CA ARG A 81 3.05 -7.91 11.22
C ARG A 81 3.64 -8.10 12.61
N GLU A 82 4.96 -8.03 12.77
CA GLU A 82 5.60 -8.25 14.07
C GLU A 82 5.31 -7.10 15.05
N VAL A 83 5.27 -5.86 14.57
CA VAL A 83 4.84 -4.70 15.36
C VAL A 83 3.40 -4.88 15.85
N MET A 84 2.49 -5.28 14.97
CA MET A 84 1.10 -5.52 15.37
C MET A 84 0.98 -6.64 16.41
N ARG A 85 1.80 -7.69 16.32
CA ARG A 85 1.87 -8.72 17.36
C ARG A 85 2.38 -8.18 18.69
N LEU A 86 3.40 -7.32 18.68
CA LEU A 86 3.92 -6.67 19.88
C LEU A 86 2.85 -5.77 20.54
N VAL A 87 2.13 -5.00 19.71
CA VAL A 87 1.03 -4.13 20.14
C VAL A 87 -0.08 -4.92 20.81
N ASP A 88 -0.51 -6.02 20.19
CA ASP A 88 -1.56 -6.89 20.73
C ASP A 88 -1.11 -7.59 22.02
N LYS A 89 0.12 -8.13 22.03
CA LYS A 89 0.72 -8.83 23.18
C LYS A 89 0.79 -7.95 24.44
N HIS A 90 1.15 -6.68 24.28
CA HIS A 90 1.37 -5.76 25.41
C HIS A 90 0.27 -4.71 25.60
N GLY A 91 -0.75 -4.68 24.74
CA GLY A 91 -1.85 -3.73 24.82
C GLY A 91 -1.43 -2.26 24.62
N ILE A 92 -0.38 -2.03 23.84
CA ILE A 92 0.22 -0.71 23.61
C ILE A 92 -0.72 0.13 22.73
N LYS A 93 -0.90 1.43 23.02
CA LYS A 93 -1.85 2.27 22.25
C LYS A 93 -1.19 3.43 21.51
N GLN A 94 0.03 3.83 21.91
CA GLN A 94 0.77 4.93 21.30
C GLN A 94 2.27 4.64 21.31
N ALA A 95 3.03 5.19 20.35
CA ALA A 95 4.47 4.97 20.30
C ALA A 95 5.18 5.29 21.63
N LYS A 96 4.76 6.36 22.32
CA LYS A 96 5.31 6.77 23.63
C LYS A 96 5.25 5.67 24.70
N ASP A 97 4.31 4.73 24.59
CA ASP A 97 4.15 3.63 25.52
C ASP A 97 5.31 2.63 25.40
N LEU A 98 5.99 2.54 24.25
CA LEU A 98 7.20 1.72 24.08
C LEU A 98 8.29 2.12 25.07
N TRP A 99 8.57 3.42 25.20
CA TRP A 99 9.54 3.93 26.18
C TRP A 99 9.02 3.83 27.61
N ARG A 100 7.73 4.10 27.83
CA ARG A 100 7.10 3.98 29.16
C ARG A 100 7.20 2.56 29.73
N PHE A 101 7.01 1.54 28.89
CA PHE A 101 7.05 0.13 29.27
C PHE A 101 8.40 -0.54 29.01
N ARG A 102 9.41 0.21 28.54
CA ARG A 102 10.74 -0.31 28.18
C ARG A 102 10.68 -1.49 27.19
N LEU A 103 9.83 -1.35 26.17
CA LEU A 103 9.62 -2.34 25.11
C LEU A 103 10.46 -2.04 23.86
N VAL A 104 11.35 -1.04 23.92
CA VAL A 104 12.24 -0.68 22.82
C VAL A 104 13.17 -1.85 22.49
N ASP A 105 13.73 -2.53 23.49
CA ASP A 105 14.57 -3.71 23.25
C ASP A 105 13.80 -4.82 22.52
N GLU A 106 12.55 -5.09 22.91
CA GLU A 106 11.71 -6.08 22.24
C GLU A 106 11.36 -5.63 20.81
N LEU A 107 11.11 -4.34 20.60
CA LEU A 107 10.97 -3.78 19.26
C LEU A 107 12.24 -3.99 18.42
N LEU A 108 13.43 -3.74 18.97
CA LEU A 108 14.69 -3.96 18.26
C LEU A 108 14.91 -5.44 17.90
N THR A 109 14.43 -6.39 18.72
CA THR A 109 14.54 -7.82 18.38
C THR A 109 13.66 -8.25 17.21
N ILE A 110 12.57 -7.54 16.93
CA ILE A 110 11.66 -7.84 15.81
C ILE A 110 12.01 -7.07 14.52
N LEU A 111 13.06 -6.25 14.56
CA LEU A 111 13.56 -5.46 13.42
C LEU A 111 14.87 -6.08 12.88
N PRO A 112 14.80 -7.16 12.09
CA PRO A 112 15.98 -7.97 11.72
C PRO A 112 17.01 -7.24 10.84
N ASP A 113 16.59 -6.18 10.13
CA ASP A 113 17.43 -5.48 9.14
C ASP A 113 17.84 -4.06 9.58
N LEU A 114 17.62 -3.71 10.84
CA LEU A 114 17.97 -2.38 11.33
C LEU A 114 19.48 -2.29 11.64
N ASP A 115 20.17 -1.32 11.02
CA ASP A 115 21.58 -1.05 11.28
C ASP A 115 21.80 -0.49 12.69
N ASP A 116 23.03 -0.55 13.20
CA ASP A 116 23.34 -0.07 14.55
C ASP A 116 23.10 1.44 14.73
N GLY A 117 23.17 2.24 13.66
CA GLY A 117 22.77 3.64 13.65
C GLY A 117 21.25 3.80 13.76
N GLY A 118 20.48 2.95 13.07
CA GLY A 118 19.03 2.87 13.22
C GLY A 118 18.60 2.46 14.64
N LYS A 119 19.28 1.48 15.23
CA LYS A 119 19.05 1.07 16.63
C LYS A 119 19.36 2.20 17.61
N ALA A 120 20.44 2.95 17.38
CA ALA A 120 20.80 4.11 18.21
C ALA A 120 19.80 5.27 18.10
N ARG A 121 19.09 5.43 16.98
CA ARG A 121 18.01 6.42 16.83
C ARG A 121 16.72 6.03 17.59
N LEU A 122 16.54 4.73 17.85
CA LEU A 122 15.37 4.18 18.54
C LEU A 122 15.53 4.13 20.07
N ASN A 123 16.78 4.10 20.56
CA ASN A 123 17.16 3.95 21.97
C ASN A 123 17.39 5.31 22.64
#